data_AF-A0AAW2YWH8-F1
#
_entry.id   AF-A0AAW2YWH8-F1
#
_cell.length_a   1.000
_cell.length_b   1.000
_cell.length_c   1.000
_cell.angle_alpha   90.00
_cell.angle_beta   90.00
_cell.angle_gamma   90.00
#
_symmetry.space_group_name_H-M   'P 1'
#
loop_
_entity.id
_entity.type
_entity.pdbx_description
1 polymer ?
#
loop_
_entity_poly.entity_id
_entity_poly.type
_entity_poly.pdbx_seq_one_letter_code
_entity_poly.pdbx_strand_id
1 'polypeptide(L)'
;MIKQLDISSINDKVTLEVCKQILDDRINHAQCTTFIRKFLCQKITSLQQSAPRLLLSSVQLAATRNPKATIDGLLVPLISISNKDGSPTLKSSQLEVINRVVDVLPIDFTHLFFHHICEEQNVIWNEDLVVLVKSLIVILLTPNKKDKTIPVQNISNVDLNLLLLKLSEVCRQFTSSSKFATLIHTIITKVPASQIVPNVTLIQDILKTNTTFM
;
A
#
# COMPACT_ATOMS: atom_id res chain seq x y z
N MET A 1 -15.67 26.30 -20.30
CA MET A 1 -15.78 24.83 -20.13
C MET A 1 -14.56 24.18 -20.75
N ILE A 2 -13.57 23.77 -19.96
CA ILE A 2 -12.45 22.97 -20.47
C ILE A 2 -12.99 21.54 -20.62
N LYS A 3 -12.99 20.99 -21.84
CA LYS A 3 -13.31 19.58 -22.08
C LYS A 3 -12.41 18.76 -21.16
N GLN A 4 -12.99 17.93 -20.29
CA GLN A 4 -12.21 16.99 -19.49
C GLN A 4 -11.44 16.10 -20.47
N LEU A 5 -10.11 16.12 -20.38
CA LEU A 5 -9.29 15.20 -21.15
C LEU A 5 -9.69 13.77 -20.74
N ASP A 6 -10.03 12.93 -21.72
CA ASP A 6 -10.23 11.51 -21.44
C ASP A 6 -8.86 10.85 -21.23
N ILE A 7 -8.43 10.83 -19.97
CA ILE A 7 -7.10 10.35 -19.58
C ILE A 7 -6.97 8.83 -19.79
N SER A 8 -8.10 8.11 -19.78
CA SER A 8 -8.12 6.66 -19.94
C SER A 8 -7.63 6.25 -21.33
N SER A 9 -7.98 7.00 -22.37
CA SER A 9 -7.62 6.71 -23.78
C SER A 9 -6.23 7.18 -24.21
N ILE A 10 -5.50 7.94 -23.36
CA ILE A 10 -4.14 8.38 -23.68
C ILE A 10 -3.20 7.16 -23.76
N ASN A 11 -2.35 7.09 -24.78
CA ASN A 11 -1.36 6.03 -24.91
C ASN A 11 -0.35 6.02 -23.74
N ASP A 12 0.06 4.84 -23.26
CA ASP A 12 0.98 4.73 -22.12
C ASP A 12 2.39 5.27 -22.38
N LYS A 13 2.85 5.27 -23.64
CA LYS A 13 4.09 5.95 -24.03
C LYS A 13 3.98 7.46 -23.81
N VAL A 14 2.85 8.06 -24.20
CA VAL A 14 2.59 9.48 -23.96
C VAL A 14 2.44 9.75 -22.46
N THR A 15 1.76 8.86 -21.74
CA THR A 15 1.62 8.92 -20.27
C THR A 15 2.99 9.00 -19.59
N LEU A 16 3.93 8.14 -19.99
CA LEU A 16 5.29 8.12 -19.45
C LEU A 16 6.06 9.41 -19.75
N GLU A 17 6.01 9.90 -21.00
CA GLU A 17 6.70 11.15 -21.37
C GLU A 17 6.13 12.36 -20.63
N VAL A 18 4.80 12.44 -20.47
CA VAL A 18 4.16 13.49 -19.66
C VAL A 18 4.60 13.40 -18.20
N CYS A 19 4.68 12.19 -17.62
CA CYS A 19 5.16 11.99 -16.26
C CYS A 19 6.62 12.45 -16.11
N LYS A 20 7.50 12.14 -17.06
CA LYS A 20 8.90 12.61 -17.05
C LYS A 20 9.01 14.14 -17.05
N GLN A 21 8.15 14.82 -17.81
CA GLN A 21 8.18 16.27 -17.93
C GLN A 21 7.58 16.98 -16.71
N ILE A 22 6.45 16.46 -16.20
CA ILE A 22 5.70 17.11 -15.11
C ILE A 22 6.33 16.80 -13.75
N LEU A 23 6.72 15.55 -13.50
CA LEU A 23 7.26 15.10 -12.21
C LEU A 23 8.73 15.48 -12.02
N ASP A 24 9.20 16.50 -12.73
CA ASP A 24 10.51 17.09 -12.53
C ASP A 24 10.46 18.07 -11.35
N ASP A 25 11.61 18.41 -10.77
CA ASP A 25 11.74 19.11 -9.46
C ASP A 25 11.17 20.54 -9.39
N ARG A 26 10.48 21.00 -10.44
CA ARG A 26 9.95 22.36 -10.57
C ARG A 26 8.52 22.52 -10.04
N ILE A 27 7.79 21.43 -9.79
CA ILE A 27 6.42 21.48 -9.28
C ILE A 27 6.39 21.27 -7.77
N ASN A 28 5.48 21.95 -7.07
CA ASN A 28 5.32 21.75 -5.63
C ASN A 28 4.51 20.47 -5.33
N HIS A 29 4.57 20.02 -4.07
CA HIS A 29 3.88 18.80 -3.60
C HIS A 29 2.39 18.79 -3.94
N ALA A 30 1.68 19.91 -3.74
CA ALA A 30 0.24 19.99 -3.98
C ALA A 30 -0.13 19.85 -5.46
N GLN A 31 0.67 20.47 -6.34
CA GLN A 31 0.54 20.34 -7.79
C GLN A 31 0.85 18.91 -8.25
N CYS A 32 1.92 18.31 -7.73
CA CYS A 32 2.29 16.93 -8.03
C CYS A 32 1.19 15.94 -7.59
N THR A 33 0.69 16.10 -6.37
CA THR A 33 -0.41 15.27 -5.83
C THR A 33 -1.66 15.40 -6.68
N THR A 34 -2.01 16.63 -7.08
CA THR A 34 -3.17 16.89 -7.95
C THR A 34 -3.00 16.24 -9.32
N PHE A 35 -1.81 16.35 -9.90
CA PHE A 35 -1.49 15.71 -11.18
C PHE A 35 -1.58 14.19 -11.07
N ILE A 36 -0.90 13.58 -10.09
CA ILE A 36 -0.93 12.12 -9.87
C ILE A 36 -2.36 11.63 -9.67
N ARG A 37 -3.16 12.33 -8.85
CA ARG A 37 -4.55 11.96 -8.57
C ARG A 37 -5.44 12.08 -9.79
N LYS A 38 -5.38 13.19 -10.51
CA LYS A 38 -6.24 13.40 -11.67
C LYS A 38 -5.80 12.58 -12.88
N PHE A 39 -4.51 12.29 -13.00
CA PHE A 39 -3.93 11.63 -14.17
C PHE A 39 -3.70 10.14 -13.95
N LEU A 40 -2.72 9.79 -13.11
CA LEU A 40 -2.33 8.39 -12.91
C LEU A 40 -3.41 7.60 -12.17
N CYS A 41 -3.97 8.13 -11.08
CA CYS A 41 -4.97 7.41 -10.30
C CYS A 41 -6.22 7.10 -11.14
N GLN A 42 -6.75 8.07 -11.89
CA GLN A 42 -7.90 7.83 -12.77
C GLN A 42 -7.63 6.72 -13.79
N LYS A 43 -6.44 6.74 -14.41
CA LYS A 43 -6.04 5.72 -15.38
C LYS A 43 -5.96 4.34 -14.74
N ILE A 44 -5.38 4.23 -13.54
CA ILE A 44 -5.24 2.97 -12.80
C ILE A 44 -6.59 2.45 -12.32
N THR A 45 -7.48 3.32 -11.84
CA THR A 45 -8.83 2.94 -11.43
C THR A 45 -9.64 2.36 -12.61
N SER A 46 -9.38 2.82 -13.83
CA SER A 46 -10.06 2.34 -15.05
C SER A 46 -9.58 0.96 -15.55
N LEU A 47 -8.49 0.42 -15.00
CA LEU A 47 -7.92 -0.86 -15.44
C LEU A 47 -8.89 -2.02 -15.22
N GLN A 48 -9.18 -2.75 -16.30
CA GLN A 48 -9.92 -4.03 -16.25
C GLN A 48 -9.00 -5.25 -16.26
N GLN A 49 -7.71 -5.06 -16.53
CA GLN A 49 -6.67 -6.09 -16.60
C GLN A 49 -5.37 -5.56 -15.99
N SER A 50 -4.34 -6.40 -15.90
CA SER A 50 -3.01 -6.01 -15.43
C SER A 50 -2.48 -4.76 -16.13
N ALA A 51 -1.79 -3.92 -15.35
CA ALA A 51 -1.28 -2.66 -15.82
C ALA A 51 -0.17 -2.87 -16.88
N PRO A 52 -0.23 -2.17 -18.03
CA PRO A 52 0.83 -2.24 -19.03
C PRO A 52 2.19 -1.78 -18.46
N ARG A 53 3.28 -2.35 -18.96
CA ARG A 53 4.65 -2.07 -18.48
C ARG A 53 5.00 -0.58 -18.46
N LEU A 54 4.59 0.18 -19.48
CA LEU A 54 4.87 1.61 -19.57
C LEU A 54 4.07 2.41 -18.54
N LEU A 55 2.83 2.01 -18.24
CA LEU A 55 2.06 2.59 -17.16
C LEU A 55 2.75 2.32 -15.81
N LEU A 56 3.15 1.08 -15.53
CA LEU A 56 3.91 0.74 -14.32
C LEU A 56 5.19 1.59 -14.19
N SER A 57 5.93 1.75 -15.29
CA SER A 57 7.14 2.59 -15.31
C SER A 57 6.84 4.05 -14.96
N SER A 58 5.68 4.58 -15.40
CA SER A 58 5.24 5.95 -15.11
C SER A 58 4.94 6.14 -13.63
N VAL A 59 4.29 5.13 -13.02
CA VAL A 59 3.94 5.17 -11.59
C VAL A 59 5.17 5.00 -10.71
N GLN A 60 6.09 4.11 -11.08
CA GLN A 60 7.36 3.95 -10.38
C GLN A 60 8.23 5.20 -10.46
N LEU A 61 8.20 5.91 -11.60
CA LEU A 61 8.85 7.22 -11.72
C LEU A 61 8.25 8.24 -10.75
N ALA A 62 6.92 8.28 -10.61
CA ALA A 62 6.27 9.14 -9.62
C ALA A 62 6.68 8.79 -8.19
N ALA A 63 6.68 7.50 -7.85
CA ALA A 63 7.05 7.01 -6.53
C ALA A 63 8.50 7.33 -6.15
N THR A 64 9.41 7.30 -7.12
CA THR A 64 10.83 7.57 -6.89
C THR A 64 11.16 9.06 -6.82
N ARG A 65 10.52 9.89 -7.66
CA ARG A 65 10.76 11.34 -7.67
C ARG A 65 9.96 12.11 -6.62
N ASN A 66 8.71 11.72 -6.41
CA ASN A 66 7.75 12.41 -5.54
C ASN A 66 6.98 11.38 -4.69
N PRO A 67 7.67 10.65 -3.77
CA PRO A 67 7.08 9.55 -3.02
C PRO A 67 5.86 9.95 -2.20
N LYS A 68 5.94 11.07 -1.45
CA LYS A 68 4.80 11.56 -0.65
C LYS A 68 3.58 11.88 -1.53
N ALA A 69 3.79 12.59 -2.64
CA ALA A 69 2.70 12.94 -3.56
C ALA A 69 2.10 11.70 -4.23
N THR A 70 2.91 10.65 -4.41
CA THR A 70 2.44 9.35 -4.91
C THR A 70 1.58 8.64 -3.87
N ILE A 71 1.94 8.69 -2.59
CA ILE A 71 1.11 8.16 -1.51
C ILE A 71 -0.23 8.90 -1.46
N ASP A 72 -0.20 10.23 -1.31
CA ASP A 72 -1.39 11.08 -1.15
C ASP A 72 -2.28 11.11 -2.42
N GLY A 73 -1.64 11.06 -3.58
CA GLY A 73 -2.27 11.24 -4.87
C GLY A 73 -2.73 9.94 -5.52
N LEU A 74 -2.11 8.80 -5.18
CA LEU A 74 -2.38 7.52 -5.81
C LEU A 74 -2.68 6.41 -4.81
N LEU A 75 -1.74 6.08 -3.92
CA LEU A 75 -1.87 4.87 -3.11
C LEU A 75 -3.02 4.95 -2.11
N VAL A 76 -3.09 6.03 -1.32
CA VAL A 76 -4.16 6.27 -0.33
C VAL A 76 -5.52 6.33 -1.02
N PRO A 77 -5.71 7.09 -2.11
CA PRO A 77 -6.94 7.02 -2.88
C PRO A 77 -7.30 5.59 -3.28
N LEU A 78 -6.39 4.82 -3.89
CA LEU A 78 -6.71 3.46 -4.37
C LEU A 78 -7.17 2.50 -3.26
N ILE A 79 -6.55 2.54 -2.08
CA ILE A 79 -6.95 1.67 -0.95
C ILE A 79 -8.22 2.15 -0.23
N SER A 80 -8.63 3.40 -0.45
CA SER A 80 -9.79 4.03 0.19
C SER A 80 -11.03 4.05 -0.71
N ILE A 81 -10.98 3.50 -1.93
CA ILE A 81 -12.18 3.43 -2.79
C ILE A 81 -13.09 2.30 -2.28
N SER A 82 -14.23 2.68 -1.73
CA SER A 82 -15.34 1.78 -1.43
C SER A 82 -16.48 1.96 -2.46
N ASN A 83 -17.21 0.88 -2.70
CA ASN A 83 -18.48 0.92 -3.39
C ASN A 83 -19.53 1.65 -2.54
N LYS A 84 -20.68 1.99 -3.15
CA LYS A 84 -21.79 2.64 -2.44
C LYS A 84 -22.37 1.78 -1.30
N ASP A 85 -22.19 0.48 -1.36
CA ASP A 85 -22.59 -0.49 -0.32
C ASP A 85 -21.52 -0.67 0.78
N GLY A 86 -20.42 0.09 0.72
CA GLY A 86 -19.30 -0.06 1.64
C GLY A 86 -18.43 -1.29 1.36
N SER A 87 -18.59 -1.99 0.23
CA SER A 87 -17.66 -3.06 -0.14
C SER A 87 -16.36 -2.49 -0.72
N PRO A 88 -15.19 -3.14 -0.50
CA PRO A 88 -13.92 -2.68 -1.04
C PRO A 88 -13.88 -2.86 -2.56
N THR A 89 -13.40 -1.85 -3.29
CA THR A 89 -13.29 -1.92 -4.76
C THR A 89 -11.91 -2.28 -5.27
N LEU A 90 -10.94 -2.44 -4.38
CA LEU A 90 -9.55 -2.68 -4.77
C LEU A 90 -9.47 -3.96 -5.61
N LYS A 91 -9.28 -3.79 -6.91
CA LYS A 91 -9.14 -4.88 -7.88
C LYS A 91 -7.72 -5.42 -7.84
N SER A 92 -7.53 -6.68 -8.21
CA SER A 92 -6.20 -7.30 -8.29
C SER A 92 -5.25 -6.56 -9.23
N SER A 93 -5.75 -5.93 -10.31
CA SER A 93 -4.95 -5.08 -11.22
C SER A 93 -4.41 -3.83 -10.53
N GLN A 94 -5.18 -3.23 -9.62
CA GLN A 94 -4.77 -2.06 -8.86
C GLN A 94 -3.79 -2.46 -7.74
N LEU A 95 -4.06 -3.59 -7.08
CA LEU A 95 -3.15 -4.17 -6.09
C LEU A 95 -1.78 -4.49 -6.72
N GLU A 96 -1.73 -4.99 -7.95
CA GLU A 96 -0.48 -5.21 -8.69
C GLU A 96 0.33 -3.90 -8.79
N VAL A 97 -0.33 -2.80 -9.18
CA VAL A 97 0.33 -1.48 -9.27
C VAL A 97 0.83 -1.04 -7.89
N ILE A 98 0.03 -1.17 -6.84
CA ILE A 98 0.42 -0.78 -5.49
C ILE A 98 1.67 -1.57 -5.04
N ASN A 99 1.68 -2.89 -5.21
CA ASN A 99 2.85 -3.71 -4.87
C ASN A 99 4.11 -3.23 -5.62
N ARG A 100 3.99 -2.94 -6.93
CA ARG A 100 5.11 -2.44 -7.74
C ARG A 100 5.63 -1.07 -7.32
N VAL A 101 4.76 -0.23 -6.74
CA VAL A 101 5.12 1.08 -6.21
C VAL A 101 5.81 0.94 -4.86
N VAL A 102 5.25 0.13 -3.98
CA VAL A 102 5.81 -0.14 -2.65
C VAL A 102 7.24 -0.70 -2.75
N ASP A 103 7.52 -1.54 -3.75
CA ASP A 103 8.87 -2.07 -4.02
C ASP A 103 9.93 -0.98 -4.33
N VAL A 104 9.53 0.22 -4.74
CA VAL A 104 10.43 1.32 -5.10
C VAL A 104 10.30 2.54 -4.19
N LEU A 105 9.40 2.53 -3.21
CA LEU A 105 9.27 3.62 -2.25
C LEU A 105 10.49 3.65 -1.31
N PRO A 106 11.01 4.84 -0.97
CA PRO A 106 11.96 4.95 0.12
C PRO A 106 11.31 4.53 1.43
N ILE A 107 12.10 3.95 2.33
CA ILE A 107 11.59 3.27 3.53
C ILE A 107 10.74 4.15 4.43
N ASP A 108 11.11 5.42 4.63
CA ASP A 108 10.34 6.38 5.43
C ASP A 108 8.92 6.59 4.86
N PHE A 109 8.79 6.55 3.53
CA PHE A 109 7.51 6.67 2.85
C PHE A 109 6.73 5.34 2.85
N THR A 110 7.43 4.20 2.92
CA THR A 110 6.80 2.90 3.17
C THR A 110 6.16 2.86 4.56
N HIS A 111 6.84 3.37 5.59
CA HIS A 111 6.25 3.55 6.93
C HIS A 111 5.03 4.49 6.88
N LEU A 112 5.15 5.64 6.22
CA LEU A 112 4.02 6.56 6.07
C LEU A 112 2.80 5.89 5.41
N PHE A 113 3.01 5.15 4.31
CA PHE A 113 1.91 4.46 3.64
C PHE A 113 1.31 3.35 4.51
N PHE A 114 2.15 2.60 5.23
CA PHE A 114 1.71 1.59 6.19
C PHE A 114 0.82 2.19 7.30
N HIS A 115 1.21 3.36 7.82
CA HIS A 115 0.44 4.10 8.81
C HIS A 115 -0.95 4.48 8.30
N HIS A 116 -1.04 4.99 7.06
CA HIS A 116 -2.34 5.29 6.42
C HIS A 116 -3.24 4.04 6.34
N ILE A 117 -2.70 2.86 6.00
CA ILE A 117 -3.50 1.63 5.93
C ILE A 117 -4.08 1.23 7.31
N CYS A 118 -3.33 1.48 8.38
CA CYS A 118 -3.74 1.08 9.73
C CYS A 118 -4.68 2.08 10.40
N GLU A 119 -4.47 3.39 10.20
CA GLU A 119 -5.23 4.43 10.89
C GLU A 119 -6.47 4.93 10.13
N GLU A 120 -6.46 4.93 8.80
CA GLU A 120 -7.57 5.54 8.07
C GLU A 120 -8.86 4.71 8.17
N GLN A 121 -9.92 5.35 8.67
CA GLN A 121 -11.23 4.73 8.83
C GLN A 121 -11.88 4.33 7.51
N ASN A 122 -11.50 5.00 6.41
CA ASN A 122 -12.05 4.74 5.08
C ASN A 122 -11.37 3.54 4.38
N VAL A 123 -10.32 2.98 4.98
CA VAL A 123 -9.61 1.82 4.43
C VAL A 123 -10.30 0.54 4.87
N ILE A 124 -10.90 -0.14 3.91
CA ILE A 124 -11.65 -1.38 4.14
C ILE A 124 -10.73 -2.57 3.92
N TRP A 125 -10.49 -3.32 4.99
CA TRP A 125 -9.63 -4.49 4.94
C TRP A 125 -10.34 -5.65 4.25
N ASN A 126 -9.70 -6.16 3.19
CA ASN A 126 -10.10 -7.38 2.50
C ASN A 126 -8.88 -8.31 2.34
N GLU A 127 -9.12 -9.48 1.77
CA GLU A 127 -8.09 -10.49 1.51
C GLU A 127 -6.88 -9.95 0.74
N ASP A 128 -7.10 -9.02 -0.18
CA ASP A 128 -6.08 -8.45 -1.04
C ASP A 128 -5.23 -7.40 -0.30
N LEU A 129 -5.86 -6.59 0.55
CA LEU A 129 -5.16 -5.67 1.43
C LEU A 129 -4.36 -6.42 2.50
N VAL A 130 -4.86 -7.53 3.03
CA VAL A 130 -4.10 -8.40 3.96
C VAL A 130 -2.79 -8.89 3.34
N VAL A 131 -2.82 -9.27 2.05
CA VAL A 131 -1.60 -9.64 1.31
C VAL A 131 -0.65 -8.45 1.16
N LEU A 132 -1.16 -7.26 0.85
CA LEU A 132 -0.35 -6.04 0.77
C LEU A 132 0.31 -5.71 2.11
N VAL A 133 -0.44 -5.75 3.21
CA VAL A 133 0.05 -5.48 4.57
C VAL A 133 1.16 -6.46 4.94
N LYS A 134 0.99 -7.75 4.62
CA LYS A 134 2.05 -8.75 4.80
C LYS A 134 3.31 -8.38 4.01
N SER A 135 3.17 -8.00 2.73
CA SER A 135 4.32 -7.58 1.91
C SER A 135 5.02 -6.36 2.48
N LEU A 136 4.26 -5.35 2.95
CA LEU A 136 4.80 -4.17 3.61
C LEU A 136 5.59 -4.54 4.87
N ILE A 137 5.06 -5.40 5.74
CA ILE A 137 5.77 -5.87 6.93
C ILE A 137 7.09 -6.56 6.56
N VAL A 138 7.08 -7.41 5.53
CA VAL A 138 8.32 -8.06 5.06
C VAL A 138 9.33 -7.03 4.58
N ILE A 139 8.91 -6.00 3.85
CA ILE A 139 9.79 -4.91 3.39
C ILE A 139 10.33 -4.12 4.58
N LEU A 140 9.47 -3.75 5.53
CA LEU A 140 9.83 -3.02 6.74
C LEU A 140 10.72 -3.81 7.70
N LEU A 141 10.79 -5.14 7.58
CA LEU A 141 11.64 -6.01 8.41
C LEU A 141 12.89 -6.52 7.68
N THR A 142 12.95 -6.38 6.35
CA THR A 142 14.09 -6.90 5.57
C THR A 142 15.10 -5.79 5.36
N PRO A 143 16.37 -5.96 5.74
CA PRO A 143 17.40 -4.97 5.44
C PRO A 143 17.48 -4.72 3.93
N ASN A 144 17.60 -3.45 3.56
CA ASN A 144 17.57 -3.04 2.16
C ASN A 144 18.69 -3.75 1.39
N LYS A 145 18.33 -4.63 0.45
CA LYS A 145 19.31 -5.44 -0.32
C LYS A 145 20.34 -4.60 -1.07
N LYS A 146 20.02 -3.34 -1.37
CA LYS A 146 20.90 -2.42 -2.10
C LYS A 146 21.87 -1.64 -1.20
N ASP A 147 21.63 -1.61 0.12
CA ASP A 147 22.47 -0.87 1.04
C ASP A 147 22.69 -1.67 2.33
N LYS A 148 23.78 -2.44 2.34
CA LYS A 148 24.20 -3.27 3.48
C LYS A 148 24.68 -2.45 4.68
N THR A 149 24.79 -1.12 4.55
CA THR A 149 25.27 -0.24 5.63
C THR A 149 24.13 0.23 6.53
N ILE A 150 22.88 0.11 6.07
CA ILE A 150 21.72 0.50 6.85
C ILE A 150 21.41 -0.65 7.83
N PRO A 151 21.50 -0.43 9.16
CA PRO A 151 21.09 -1.44 10.13
C PRO A 151 19.65 -1.86 9.86
N VAL A 152 19.29 -3.12 10.17
CA VAL A 152 17.92 -3.62 10.05
C VAL A 152 16.99 -2.61 10.72
N GLN A 153 16.28 -1.83 9.91
CA GLN A 153 15.26 -0.94 10.42
C GLN A 153 14.13 -1.88 10.83
N ASN A 154 13.88 -1.97 12.13
CA ASN A 154 12.76 -2.74 12.63
C ASN A 154 11.49 -1.95 12.34
N ILE A 155 10.37 -2.66 12.15
CA ILE A 155 9.06 -2.04 12.31
C ILE A 155 9.05 -1.28 13.65
N SER A 156 8.63 -0.01 13.63
CA SER A 156 8.62 0.77 14.86
C SER A 156 7.60 0.14 15.83
N ASN A 157 7.83 0.26 17.14
CA ASN A 157 6.84 -0.23 18.12
C ASN A 157 5.46 0.45 17.93
N VAL A 158 5.47 1.70 17.44
CA VAL A 158 4.24 2.44 17.11
C VAL A 158 3.50 1.77 15.96
N ASP A 159 4.19 1.49 14.85
CA ASP A 159 3.59 0.83 13.67
C ASP A 159 3.09 -0.57 14.00
N LEU A 160 3.85 -1.35 14.78
CA LEU A 160 3.42 -2.68 15.21
C LEU A 160 2.16 -2.61 16.07
N ASN A 161 2.11 -1.70 17.04
CA ASN A 161 0.94 -1.56 17.89
C ASN A 161 -0.29 -1.10 17.10
N LEU A 162 -0.13 -0.15 16.18
CA LEU A 162 -1.20 0.27 15.27
C LEU A 162 -1.74 -0.90 14.44
N LEU A 163 -0.83 -1.71 13.87
CA LEU A 163 -1.19 -2.90 13.13
C LEU A 163 -1.98 -3.89 14.00
N LEU A 164 -1.49 -4.21 15.20
CA LEU A 164 -2.13 -5.20 16.06
C LEU A 164 -3.51 -4.74 16.54
N LEU A 165 -3.65 -3.46 16.88
CA LEU A 165 -4.95 -2.87 17.19
C LEU A 165 -5.88 -3.00 15.98
N LYS A 166 -5.41 -2.63 14.79
CA LYS A 166 -6.22 -2.76 13.57
C LYS A 166 -6.62 -4.20 13.27
N LEU A 167 -5.71 -5.15 13.44
CA LEU A 167 -5.98 -6.58 13.28
C LEU A 167 -7.02 -7.07 14.28
N SER A 168 -7.00 -6.58 15.53
CA SER A 168 -7.99 -6.93 16.54
C SER A 168 -9.40 -6.41 16.20
N GLU A 169 -9.51 -5.28 15.50
CA GLU A 169 -10.79 -4.76 15.02
C GLU A 169 -11.37 -5.62 13.89
N VAL A 170 -10.52 -6.06 12.95
CA VAL A 170 -10.98 -6.69 11.71
C VAL A 170 -10.93 -8.23 11.72
N CYS A 171 -10.29 -8.86 12.72
CA CYS A 171 -10.02 -10.31 12.74
C CYS A 171 -11.25 -11.19 12.53
N ARG A 172 -12.42 -10.76 13.05
CA ARG A 172 -13.70 -11.49 12.92
C ARG A 172 -14.19 -11.61 11.48
N GLN A 173 -13.69 -10.77 10.56
CA GLN A 173 -14.03 -10.85 9.13
C GLN A 173 -13.20 -11.93 8.41
N PHE A 174 -12.12 -12.38 9.04
CA PHE A 174 -11.10 -13.24 8.45
C PHE A 174 -10.98 -14.59 9.16
N THR A 175 -12.06 -15.07 9.81
CA THR A 175 -12.04 -16.29 10.63
C THR A 175 -11.61 -17.54 9.85
N SER A 176 -11.87 -17.59 8.55
CA SER A 176 -11.50 -18.69 7.66
C SER A 176 -10.42 -18.32 6.63
N SER A 177 -9.74 -17.19 6.80
CA SER A 177 -8.77 -16.67 5.83
C SER A 177 -7.36 -17.23 6.06
N SER A 178 -6.86 -17.98 5.08
CA SER A 178 -5.46 -18.44 5.07
C SER A 178 -4.47 -17.30 4.85
N LYS A 179 -4.84 -16.24 4.10
CA LYS A 179 -4.00 -15.06 3.89
C LYS A 179 -3.81 -14.29 5.21
N PHE A 180 -4.89 -14.13 5.98
CA PHE A 180 -4.82 -13.52 7.32
C PHE A 180 -3.99 -14.35 8.29
N ALA A 181 -4.21 -15.67 8.34
CA ALA A 181 -3.39 -16.55 9.18
C ALA A 181 -1.90 -16.44 8.83
N THR A 182 -1.57 -16.38 7.53
CA THR A 182 -0.20 -16.22 7.06
C THR A 182 0.40 -14.85 7.43
N LEU A 183 -0.42 -13.78 7.45
CA LEU A 183 -0.02 -12.47 7.95
C LEU A 183 0.36 -12.54 9.45
N ILE A 184 -0.50 -13.13 10.29
CA ILE A 184 -0.21 -13.30 11.72
C ILE A 184 1.04 -14.14 11.94
N HIS A 185 1.18 -15.25 11.21
CA HIS A 185 2.40 -16.07 11.25
C HIS A 185 3.65 -15.28 10.84
N THR A 186 3.55 -14.40 9.83
CA THR A 186 4.66 -13.53 9.42
C THR A 186 5.06 -12.57 10.55
N ILE A 187 4.07 -11.96 11.23
CA ILE A 187 4.31 -11.09 12.39
C ILE A 187 5.07 -11.87 13.47
N ILE A 188 4.56 -13.03 13.87
CA ILE A 188 5.14 -13.85 14.95
C ILE A 188 6.57 -14.32 14.62
N THR A 189 6.84 -14.68 13.36
CA THR A 189 8.12 -15.28 12.98
C THR A 189 9.19 -14.29 12.51
N LYS A 190 8.79 -13.07 12.11
CA LYS A 190 9.72 -12.07 11.57
C LYS A 190 9.96 -10.88 12.50
N VAL A 191 8.98 -10.51 13.31
CA VAL A 191 9.13 -9.40 14.26
C VAL A 191 9.99 -9.87 15.44
N PRO A 192 10.95 -9.07 15.92
CA PRO A 192 11.77 -9.42 17.08
C PRO A 192 10.92 -9.82 18.30
N ALA A 193 11.32 -10.88 18.99
CA ALA A 193 10.61 -11.38 20.18
C ALA A 193 10.42 -10.29 21.25
N SER A 194 11.39 -9.36 21.38
CA SER A 194 11.30 -8.22 22.30
C SER A 194 10.12 -7.28 22.02
N GLN A 195 9.64 -7.21 20.78
CA GLN A 195 8.46 -6.42 20.40
C GLN A 195 7.15 -7.24 20.44
N ILE A 196 7.25 -8.56 20.25
CA ILE A 196 6.09 -9.47 20.32
C ILE A 196 5.66 -9.75 21.76
N VAL A 197 6.59 -10.01 22.67
CA VAL A 197 6.30 -10.39 24.06
C VAL A 197 5.34 -9.42 24.76
N PRO A 198 5.50 -8.08 24.66
CA PRO A 198 4.55 -7.13 25.25
C PRO A 198 3.12 -7.22 24.70
N ASN A 199 2.96 -7.79 23.51
CA ASN A 199 1.70 -7.84 22.76
C ASN A 199 1.07 -9.24 22.70
N VAL A 200 1.62 -10.23 23.42
CA VAL A 200 1.19 -11.63 23.34
C VAL A 200 -0.30 -11.82 23.59
N THR A 201 -0.88 -11.14 24.59
CA THR A 201 -2.31 -11.29 24.91
C THR A 201 -3.20 -10.84 23.75
N LEU A 202 -2.87 -9.69 23.14
CA LEU A 202 -3.62 -9.17 21.99
C LEU A 202 -3.51 -10.11 20.78
N ILE A 203 -2.31 -10.64 20.51
CA ILE A 203 -2.07 -11.61 19.44
C ILE A 203 -2.87 -12.90 19.69
N GLN A 204 -2.89 -13.39 20.92
CA GLN A 204 -3.68 -14.57 21.30
C GLN A 204 -5.18 -14.35 21.09
N ASP A 205 -5.69 -13.17 21.43
CA ASP A 205 -7.11 -12.85 21.24
C ASP A 205 -7.48 -12.76 19.74
N ILE A 206 -6.60 -12.20 18.92
CA ILE A 206 -6.74 -12.25 17.45
C ILE A 206 -6.77 -13.70 16.96
N LEU A 207 -5.84 -14.54 17.41
CA LEU A 207 -5.74 -15.94 16.99
C LEU A 207 -6.97 -16.78 17.40
N LYS A 208 -7.56 -16.55 18.58
CA LYS A 208 -8.77 -17.27 19.03
C LYS A 208 -9.96 -17.09 18.09
N THR A 209 -10.01 -15.99 17.35
CA THR A 209 -11.07 -15.75 16.37
C THR A 209 -10.84 -16.48 15.05
N ASN A 210 -9.61 -16.93 14.79
CA ASN A 210 -9.25 -17.61 13.57
C ASN A 210 -9.49 -19.13 13.73
N THR A 211 -10.28 -19.69 12.81
CA THR A 211 -10.61 -21.12 12.73
C THR A 211 -9.76 -21.85 11.68
N THR A 212 -8.98 -21.11 10.88
CA THR A 212 -8.06 -21.69 9.90
C THR A 212 -6.81 -22.19 10.60
N PHE A 213 -6.55 -23.49 10.43
CA PHE A 213 -5.30 -24.10 10.85
C PHE A 213 -4.21 -23.79 9.80
N MET A 214 -3.04 -23.34 10.26
CA MET A 214 -1.80 -23.33 9.48
C MET A 214 -0.98 -24.57 9.78
#